data_AF-A0A6C0IM13-F1
#
_entry.id   AF-A0A6C0IM13-F1
#
_cell.length_a   1.000
_cell.length_b   1.000
_cell.length_c   1.000
_cell.angle_alpha   90.00
_cell.angle_beta   90.00
_cell.angle_gamma   90.00
#
_symmetry.space_group_name_H-M   'P 1'
#
loop_
_entity.id
_entity.type
_entity.pdbx_description
1 polymer ?
#
loop_
_entity_poly.entity_id
_entity_poly.type
_entity_poly.pdbx_seq_one_letter_code
_entity_poly.pdbx_strand_id
1 'polypeptide(L)'
;MFKLAATRFNEETWKENEKWRETNKYNGCLYSNPRNFKDKIIDNTTVFILEMHNDENKIKGIGMIKKQSIISTHTCRIYSDGNYNRYTYKSPYRIDMSELTGYNKAIVEVFDILLFKTKKHIKRAQGITELPKWILNNKHFNFIQFFRDLFQEKFPQAILTEKTEL
;
A
#
# COMPACT_ATOMS: atom_id res chain seq x y z
N MET A 1 -14.92 -6.19 1.74
CA MET A 1 -14.48 -5.51 2.98
C MET A 1 -13.22 -4.72 2.65
N PHE A 2 -13.11 -3.46 3.09
CA PHE A 2 -11.95 -2.61 2.78
C PHE A 2 -11.08 -2.36 4.00
N LYS A 3 -9.77 -2.33 3.81
CA LYS A 3 -8.77 -2.01 4.82
C LYS A 3 -7.80 -0.95 4.30
N LEU A 4 -7.24 -0.18 5.23
CA LEU A 4 -6.20 0.79 4.94
C LEU A 4 -4.97 0.46 5.78
N ALA A 5 -3.85 0.27 5.09
CA ALA A 5 -2.58 -0.14 5.65
C ALA A 5 -1.45 0.72 5.08
N ALA A 6 -0.25 0.51 5.60
CA ALA A 6 0.96 1.10 5.04
C ALA A 6 2.04 0.03 4.92
N THR A 7 3.00 0.28 4.03
CA THR A 7 4.31 -0.36 3.99
C THR A 7 5.39 0.71 4.08
N ARG A 8 6.64 0.35 4.35
CA ARG A 8 7.74 1.29 4.50
C ARG A 8 8.90 0.92 3.60
N PHE A 9 9.44 1.93 2.96
CA PHE A 9 10.68 1.90 2.19
C PHE A 9 11.66 2.90 2.81
N ASN A 10 12.94 2.55 2.76
CA ASN A 10 14.04 3.51 2.80
C ASN A 10 14.47 3.79 1.35
N GLU A 11 15.43 4.68 1.17
CA GLU A 11 15.96 5.08 -0.14
C GLU A 11 16.44 3.86 -0.96
N GLU A 12 17.13 2.92 -0.32
CA GLU A 12 17.67 1.72 -0.96
C GLU A 12 16.55 0.80 -1.47
N THR A 13 15.65 0.38 -0.59
CA THR A 13 14.53 -0.51 -0.94
C THR A 13 13.55 0.15 -1.89
N TRP A 14 13.40 1.49 -1.85
CA TRP A 14 12.61 2.22 -2.84
C TRP A 14 13.21 2.10 -4.24
N LYS A 15 14.51 2.36 -4.38
CA LYS A 15 15.25 2.26 -5.64
C LYS A 15 15.24 0.84 -6.21
N GLU A 16 15.44 -0.18 -5.37
CA GLU A 16 15.37 -1.57 -5.79
C GLU A 16 13.97 -1.92 -6.33
N ASN A 17 12.92 -1.45 -5.66
CA ASN A 17 11.55 -1.69 -6.08
C ASN A 17 11.22 -0.95 -7.40
N GLU A 18 11.61 0.33 -7.53
CA GLU A 18 11.49 1.09 -8.79
C GLU A 18 12.20 0.39 -9.93
N LYS A 19 13.48 0.05 -9.76
CA LYS A 19 14.28 -0.65 -10.77
C LYS A 19 13.62 -1.96 -11.20
N TRP A 20 13.08 -2.73 -10.26
CA TRP A 20 12.38 -3.97 -10.58
C TRP A 20 11.13 -3.68 -11.43
N ARG A 21 10.31 -2.69 -11.05
CA ARG A 21 9.10 -2.31 -11.79
C ARG A 21 9.44 -1.86 -13.22
N GLU A 22 10.44 -1.02 -13.38
CA GLU A 22 10.92 -0.53 -14.68
C GLU A 22 11.41 -1.67 -15.57
N THR A 23 12.29 -2.52 -15.03
CA THR A 23 12.88 -3.66 -15.77
C THR A 23 11.80 -4.63 -16.25
N ASN A 24 10.77 -4.86 -15.43
CA ASN A 24 9.67 -5.77 -15.75
C ASN A 24 8.48 -5.08 -16.45
N LYS A 25 8.60 -3.78 -16.79
CA LYS A 25 7.53 -2.96 -17.39
C LYS A 25 6.21 -3.06 -16.61
N TYR A 26 6.32 -3.02 -15.28
CA TYR A 26 5.23 -3.26 -14.37
C TYR A 26 4.78 -1.99 -13.67
N ASN A 27 3.60 -1.48 -14.05
CA ASN A 27 3.05 -0.22 -13.53
C ASN A 27 2.24 -0.39 -12.23
N GLY A 28 2.07 -1.62 -11.76
CA GLY A 28 1.32 -1.92 -10.55
C GLY A 28 2.13 -1.73 -9.27
N CYS A 29 1.53 -2.14 -8.16
CA CYS A 29 2.19 -2.16 -6.85
C CYS A 29 2.77 -3.54 -6.54
N LEU A 30 3.86 -3.52 -5.77
CA LEU A 30 4.62 -4.70 -5.40
C LEU A 30 5.24 -4.51 -4.02
N TYR A 31 4.87 -5.38 -3.08
CA TYR A 31 5.25 -5.30 -1.68
C TYR A 31 5.81 -6.64 -1.25
N SER A 32 7.14 -6.75 -1.20
CA SER A 32 7.79 -7.90 -0.59
C SER A 32 8.32 -7.54 0.79
N ASN A 33 8.03 -8.40 1.77
CA ASN A 33 8.31 -8.14 3.17
C ASN A 33 8.84 -9.38 3.89
N PRO A 34 9.60 -9.19 4.98
CA PRO A 34 10.10 -10.29 5.81
C PRO A 34 9.00 -10.96 6.65
N ARG A 35 7.83 -10.32 6.78
CA ARG A 35 6.69 -10.81 7.56
C ARG A 35 5.43 -10.89 6.71
N ASN A 36 4.67 -11.97 6.92
CA ASN A 36 3.34 -12.13 6.35
C ASN A 36 2.41 -11.03 6.86
N PHE A 37 1.51 -10.57 6.00
CA PHE A 37 0.43 -9.68 6.37
C PHE A 37 -0.58 -10.42 7.26
N LYS A 38 -0.92 -9.81 8.41
CA LYS A 38 -1.64 -10.45 9.53
C LYS A 38 -2.69 -11.48 9.10
N ASP A 39 -2.60 -12.69 9.67
CA ASP A 39 -3.53 -13.80 9.43
C ASP A 39 -4.98 -13.47 9.80
N LYS A 40 -5.19 -12.56 10.77
CA LYS A 40 -6.53 -12.12 11.22
C LYS A 40 -7.35 -11.37 10.17
N ILE A 41 -6.76 -10.95 9.07
CA ILE A 41 -7.49 -10.30 7.98
C ILE A 41 -8.11 -11.40 7.12
N ILE A 42 -9.40 -11.30 6.83
CA ILE A 42 -10.11 -12.30 6.02
C ILE A 42 -9.51 -12.31 4.62
N ASP A 43 -9.32 -13.48 4.02
CA ASP A 43 -8.89 -13.60 2.63
C ASP A 43 -9.89 -12.88 1.70
N ASN A 44 -9.41 -12.47 0.53
CA ASN A 44 -10.12 -11.61 -0.42
C ASN A 44 -10.51 -10.22 0.09
N THR A 45 -10.04 -9.81 1.28
CA THR A 45 -10.17 -8.41 1.73
C THR A 45 -9.36 -7.49 0.80
N THR A 46 -9.99 -6.42 0.31
CA THR A 46 -9.31 -5.37 -0.45
C THR A 46 -8.59 -4.42 0.51
N VAL A 47 -7.30 -4.18 0.25
CA VAL A 47 -6.41 -3.40 1.12
C VAL A 47 -5.77 -2.29 0.30
N PHE A 48 -6.01 -1.05 0.71
CA PHE A 48 -5.27 0.12 0.25
C PHE A 48 -3.98 0.24 1.06
N ILE A 49 -2.84 0.38 0.38
CA ILE A 49 -1.51 0.40 0.99
C ILE A 49 -0.84 1.73 0.67
N LEU A 50 -0.57 2.51 1.71
CA LEU A 50 0.25 3.72 1.62
C LEU A 50 1.74 3.34 1.56
N GLU A 51 2.42 3.79 0.52
CA GLU A 51 3.86 3.56 0.31
C GLU A 51 4.65 4.66 1.02
N MET A 52 5.01 4.41 2.29
CA MET A 52 5.77 5.35 3.09
C MET A 52 7.25 5.33 2.70
N HIS A 53 7.79 6.47 2.27
CA HIS A 53 9.23 6.68 2.11
C HIS A 53 9.80 7.30 3.39
N ASN A 54 10.47 6.48 4.21
CA ASN A 54 10.87 6.84 5.57
C ASN A 54 12.01 7.87 5.62
N ASP A 55 12.85 7.94 4.60
CA ASP A 55 13.98 8.88 4.57
C ASP A 55 13.49 10.28 4.16
N GLU A 56 12.57 10.36 3.19
CA GLU A 56 11.95 11.62 2.77
C GLU A 56 10.79 12.06 3.70
N ASN A 57 10.24 11.14 4.50
CA ASN A 57 8.99 11.32 5.27
C ASN A 57 7.79 11.69 4.37
N LYS A 58 7.65 10.99 3.25
CA LYS A 58 6.63 11.23 2.24
C LYS A 58 5.89 9.96 1.86
N ILE A 59 4.59 10.08 1.58
CA ILE A 59 3.87 9.05 0.82
C ILE A 59 4.21 9.22 -0.66
N LYS A 60 4.80 8.20 -1.29
CA LYS A 60 5.21 8.25 -2.70
C LYS A 60 4.25 7.52 -3.65
N GLY A 61 3.35 6.71 -3.10
CA GLY A 61 2.34 6.02 -3.87
C GLY A 61 1.32 5.32 -3.00
N ILE A 62 0.28 4.82 -3.66
CA ILE A 62 -0.80 4.05 -3.04
C ILE A 62 -1.04 2.84 -3.91
N GLY A 63 -0.98 1.64 -3.33
CA GLY A 63 -1.42 0.41 -4.01
C GLY A 63 -2.76 -0.07 -3.51
N MET A 64 -3.42 -0.88 -4.33
CA MET A 64 -4.59 -1.65 -3.92
C MET A 64 -4.31 -3.12 -4.20
N ILE A 65 -4.31 -3.94 -3.15
CA ILE A 65 -4.15 -5.39 -3.26
C ILE A 65 -5.40 -6.09 -2.75
N LYS A 66 -5.68 -7.28 -3.26
CA LYS A 66 -6.53 -8.24 -2.55
C LYS A 66 -5.64 -9.10 -1.65
N LYS A 67 -6.06 -9.33 -0.41
CA LYS A 67 -5.39 -10.32 0.45
C LYS A 67 -5.62 -11.69 -0.18
N GLN A 68 -4.59 -12.22 -0.83
CA GLN A 68 -4.57 -13.55 -1.42
C GLN A 68 -3.36 -14.33 -0.92
N SER A 69 -3.36 -15.64 -1.19
CA SER A 69 -2.25 -16.53 -0.89
C SER A 69 -0.94 -15.99 -1.46
N ILE A 70 0.11 -16.07 -0.64
CA ILE A 70 1.45 -15.55 -0.88
C ILE A 70 1.95 -15.97 -2.27
N ILE A 71 2.43 -15.01 -3.07
CA ILE A 71 3.09 -15.34 -4.33
C ILE A 71 4.45 -15.97 -3.99
N SER A 72 4.74 -17.14 -4.57
CA SER A 72 5.97 -17.90 -4.34
C SER A 72 7.21 -17.00 -4.41
N THR A 73 8.03 -17.07 -3.36
CA THR A 73 9.26 -16.27 -3.16
C THR A 73 10.29 -16.46 -4.27
N HIS A 74 10.22 -17.59 -4.99
CA HIS A 74 11.21 -17.97 -6.00
C HIS A 74 11.03 -17.22 -7.33
N THR A 75 9.88 -16.61 -7.59
CA THR A 75 9.60 -15.97 -8.89
C THR A 75 9.78 -14.45 -8.88
N CYS A 76 9.96 -13.81 -7.71
CA CYS A 76 10.02 -12.36 -7.59
C CYS A 76 11.10 -11.92 -6.57
N ARG A 77 12.36 -11.90 -7.00
CA ARG A 77 13.46 -11.35 -6.20
C ARG A 77 13.60 -9.85 -6.50
N ILE A 78 13.11 -9.02 -5.58
CA ILE A 78 13.11 -7.56 -5.72
C ILE A 78 14.33 -6.98 -5.04
N TYR A 79 14.56 -7.40 -3.79
CA TYR A 79 15.56 -6.82 -2.92
C TYR A 79 16.84 -7.66 -2.93
N SER A 80 17.98 -7.00 -2.78
CA SER A 80 19.28 -7.64 -2.58
C SER A 80 19.28 -8.48 -1.30
N ASP A 81 18.77 -7.91 -0.20
CA ASP A 81 18.52 -8.64 1.06
C ASP A 81 17.37 -9.64 0.87
N GLY A 82 17.74 -10.92 0.87
CA GLY A 82 16.81 -12.05 0.74
C GLY A 82 15.70 -12.07 1.79
N ASN A 83 15.91 -11.49 2.97
CA ASN A 83 14.89 -11.45 4.02
C ASN A 83 13.66 -10.66 3.62
N TYR A 84 13.82 -9.60 2.83
CA TYR A 84 12.68 -8.82 2.36
C TYR A 84 11.91 -9.52 1.24
N ASN A 85 12.42 -10.62 0.67
CA ASN A 85 11.76 -11.35 -0.42
C ASN A 85 10.90 -12.54 0.06
N ARG A 86 10.53 -12.61 1.34
CA ARG A 86 9.84 -13.77 1.94
C ARG A 86 8.33 -13.82 1.66
N TYR A 87 7.68 -12.67 1.57
CA TYR A 87 6.23 -12.58 1.38
C TYR A 87 5.92 -11.47 0.40
N THR A 88 5.57 -11.84 -0.83
CA THR A 88 5.31 -10.89 -1.91
C THR A 88 3.82 -10.74 -2.18
N TYR A 89 3.36 -9.50 -2.16
CA TYR A 89 2.03 -9.09 -2.61
C TYR A 89 2.17 -8.22 -3.84
N LYS A 90 1.41 -8.52 -4.89
CA LYS A 90 1.47 -7.84 -6.17
C LYS A 90 0.06 -7.55 -6.66
N SER A 91 -0.14 -6.38 -7.26
CA SER A 91 -1.41 -6.03 -7.90
C SER A 91 -1.20 -4.99 -8.99
N PRO A 92 -1.92 -5.04 -10.12
CA PRO A 92 -1.77 -4.07 -11.21
C PRO A 92 -2.24 -2.66 -10.82
N TYR A 93 -2.88 -2.50 -9.66
CA TYR A 93 -3.47 -1.23 -9.24
C TYR A 93 -2.53 -0.46 -8.31
N ARG A 94 -1.92 0.59 -8.86
CA ARG A 94 -1.09 1.56 -8.13
C ARG A 94 -1.38 2.97 -8.62
N ILE A 95 -1.38 3.93 -7.71
CA ILE A 95 -1.46 5.36 -7.99
C ILE A 95 -0.17 5.97 -7.47
N ASP A 96 0.61 6.56 -8.35
CA ASP A 96 1.78 7.33 -7.97
C ASP A 96 1.36 8.68 -7.39
N MET A 97 2.12 9.21 -6.43
CA MET A 97 1.82 10.52 -5.84
C MET A 97 1.86 11.65 -6.87
N SER A 98 2.66 11.51 -7.94
CA SER A 98 2.72 12.46 -9.05
C SER A 98 1.42 12.53 -9.87
N GLU A 99 0.58 11.50 -9.82
CA GLU A 99 -0.69 11.44 -10.56
C GLU A 99 -1.85 12.10 -9.81
N LEU A 100 -1.66 12.43 -8.53
CA LEU A 100 -2.69 13.08 -7.71
C LEU A 100 -2.59 14.60 -7.79
N THR A 101 -3.76 15.26 -7.82
CA THR A 101 -3.86 16.72 -7.84
C THR A 101 -4.95 17.22 -6.90
N GLY A 102 -4.94 18.53 -6.61
CA GLY A 102 -5.97 19.23 -5.85
C GLY A 102 -6.33 18.56 -4.52
N TYR A 103 -7.63 18.30 -4.35
CA TYR A 103 -8.18 17.72 -3.12
C TYR A 103 -7.59 16.34 -2.80
N ASN A 104 -7.50 15.45 -3.79
CA ASN A 104 -7.02 14.08 -3.59
C ASN A 104 -5.56 14.08 -3.10
N LYS A 105 -4.72 14.93 -3.70
CA LYS A 105 -3.33 15.11 -3.26
C LYS A 105 -3.26 15.63 -1.83
N ALA A 106 -4.04 16.67 -1.50
CA ALA A 106 -4.05 17.26 -0.17
C ALA A 106 -4.44 16.24 0.91
N ILE A 107 -5.45 15.40 0.66
CA ILE A 107 -5.87 14.34 1.60
C ILE A 107 -4.75 13.31 1.81
N VAL A 108 -4.01 12.95 0.77
CA VAL A 108 -2.89 12.00 0.89
C VAL A 108 -1.71 12.64 1.64
N GLU A 109 -1.42 13.92 1.43
CA GLU A 109 -0.37 14.65 2.15
C GLU A 109 -0.66 14.81 3.65
N VAL A 110 -1.92 14.71 4.09
CA VAL A 110 -2.24 14.62 5.54
C VAL A 110 -1.50 13.44 6.19
N PHE A 111 -1.29 12.33 5.46
CA PHE A 111 -0.56 11.17 5.99
C PHE A 111 0.94 11.43 6.16
N ASP A 112 1.54 12.40 5.46
CA ASP A 112 2.92 12.84 5.72
C ASP A 112 3.09 13.37 7.16
N ILE A 113 2.02 13.95 7.70
CA ILE A 113 1.98 14.41 9.09
C ILE A 113 1.65 13.23 10.01
N LEU A 114 0.52 12.55 9.75
CA LEU A 114 -0.01 11.52 10.66
C LEU A 114 0.97 10.37 10.86
N LEU A 115 1.62 9.90 9.79
CA LEU A 115 2.41 8.67 9.80
C LEU A 115 3.89 8.87 10.14
N PHE A 116 4.41 10.10 10.03
CA PHE A 116 5.84 10.39 10.23
C PHE A 116 6.12 11.37 11.38
N LYS A 117 5.27 12.37 11.62
CA LYS A 117 5.59 13.50 12.51
C LYS A 117 4.92 13.43 13.87
N THR A 118 3.78 12.76 13.98
CA THR A 118 3.06 12.68 15.26
C THR A 118 3.79 11.79 16.27
N LYS A 119 3.49 11.95 17.58
CA LYS A 119 3.97 11.04 18.63
C LYS A 119 3.55 9.58 18.43
N LYS A 120 2.54 9.32 17.59
CA LYS A 120 2.01 8.00 17.24
C LYS A 120 2.41 7.57 15.82
N HIS A 121 3.52 8.09 15.29
CA HIS A 121 4.04 7.73 13.97
C HIS A 121 4.30 6.22 13.84
N ILE A 122 4.30 5.70 12.62
CA ILE A 122 4.41 4.25 12.36
C ILE A 122 5.63 3.87 11.50
N LYS A 123 6.70 4.68 11.54
CA LYS A 123 7.95 4.47 10.78
C LYS A 123 8.67 3.15 11.08
N ARG A 124 8.54 2.64 12.31
CA ARG A 124 9.29 1.47 12.82
C ARG A 124 8.50 0.15 12.75
N ALA A 125 7.30 0.16 12.18
CA ALA A 125 6.53 -1.05 11.98
C ALA A 125 7.18 -1.94 10.89
N GLN A 126 7.08 -3.26 11.03
CA GLN A 126 7.63 -4.21 10.07
C GLN A 126 6.54 -4.78 9.17
N GLY A 127 6.82 -4.91 7.88
CA GLY A 127 5.89 -5.42 6.89
C GLY A 127 4.74 -4.47 6.57
N ILE A 128 3.71 -5.02 5.92
CA ILE A 128 2.44 -4.33 5.73
C ILE A 128 1.71 -4.30 7.07
N THR A 129 1.29 -3.12 7.51
CA THR A 129 0.54 -2.96 8.77
C THR A 129 -0.69 -2.09 8.58
N GLU A 130 -1.84 -2.57 9.05
CA GLU A 130 -3.08 -1.80 9.12
C GLU A 130 -2.85 -0.51 9.91
N LEU A 131 -3.44 0.59 9.45
CA LEU A 131 -3.30 1.86 10.15
C LEU A 131 -3.97 1.81 11.53
N PRO A 132 -3.46 2.57 12.51
CA PRO A 132 -4.07 2.66 13.83
C PRO A 132 -5.55 3.06 13.79
N LYS A 133 -6.35 2.47 14.68
CA LYS A 133 -7.80 2.76 14.81
C LYS A 133 -8.13 4.24 14.98
N TRP A 134 -7.25 5.04 15.59
CA TRP A 134 -7.48 6.47 15.78
C TRP A 134 -7.44 7.26 14.47
N ILE A 135 -6.75 6.75 13.44
CA ILE A 135 -6.80 7.30 12.07
C ILE A 135 -8.03 6.75 11.34
N LEU A 136 -8.26 5.44 11.43
CA LEU A 136 -9.35 4.78 10.70
C LEU A 136 -10.74 5.19 11.18
N ASN A 137 -10.91 5.41 12.48
CA ASN A 137 -12.19 5.77 13.10
C ASN A 137 -12.28 7.30 13.30
N ASN A 138 -11.77 8.08 12.35
CA ASN A 138 -11.87 9.53 12.39
C ASN A 138 -13.35 9.94 12.23
N LYS A 139 -13.85 10.76 13.16
CA LYS A 139 -15.26 11.20 13.19
C LYS A 139 -15.62 12.18 12.07
N HIS A 140 -14.64 12.89 11.54
CA HIS A 140 -14.82 13.96 10.56
C HIS A 140 -14.54 13.50 9.13
N PHE A 141 -13.77 12.43 8.96
CA PHE A 141 -13.34 11.98 7.64
C PHE A 141 -13.22 10.46 7.54
N ASN A 142 -13.85 9.88 6.53
CA ASN A 142 -13.76 8.45 6.26
C ASN A 142 -12.68 8.16 5.20
N PHE A 143 -11.45 7.92 5.65
CA PHE A 143 -10.33 7.63 4.76
C PHE A 143 -10.53 6.37 3.92
N ILE A 144 -11.18 5.33 4.47
CA ILE A 144 -11.40 4.09 3.73
C ILE A 144 -12.32 4.34 2.53
N GLN A 145 -13.41 5.09 2.75
CA GLN A 145 -14.33 5.45 1.68
C GLN A 145 -13.65 6.35 0.64
N PHE A 146 -12.85 7.33 1.06
CA PHE A 146 -12.04 8.15 0.16
C PHE A 146 -11.14 7.32 -0.76
N PHE A 147 -10.34 6.39 -0.22
CA PHE A 147 -9.47 5.56 -1.06
C PHE A 147 -10.26 4.61 -1.96
N ARG A 148 -11.40 4.10 -1.50
CA ARG A 148 -12.30 3.31 -2.33
C ARG A 148 -12.78 4.11 -3.55
N ASP A 149 -13.26 5.33 -3.33
CA ASP A 149 -13.76 6.18 -4.41
C ASP A 149 -12.64 6.56 -5.38
N LEU A 150 -11.47 6.92 -4.86
CA LEU A 150 -10.27 7.22 -5.64
C LEU A 150 -9.87 6.06 -6.56
N PHE A 151 -9.85 4.83 -6.04
CA PHE A 151 -9.50 3.65 -6.84
C PHE A 151 -10.64 3.21 -7.76
N GLN A 152 -11.90 3.45 -7.38
CA GLN A 152 -13.04 3.16 -8.24
C GLN A 152 -13.06 4.08 -9.47
N GLU A 153 -12.72 5.36 -9.30
CA GLU A 153 -12.60 6.32 -10.41
C GLU A 153 -11.49 5.91 -11.38
N LYS A 154 -10.31 5.55 -10.84
CA LYS A 154 -9.14 5.24 -11.66
C LYS A 154 -9.12 3.82 -12.23
N PHE A 155 -9.71 2.86 -11.52
CA PHE A 155 -9.71 1.43 -11.86
C PHE A 155 -11.11 0.80 -11.67
N PRO A 156 -12.13 1.23 -12.44
CA PRO A 156 -13.52 0.81 -12.21
C PRO A 156 -13.73 -0.72 -12.28
N GLN A 157 -13.05 -1.39 -13.21
CA GLN A 157 -13.05 -2.85 -13.38
C GLN A 157 -12.55 -3.62 -12.14
N ALA A 158 -11.72 -3.01 -11.29
CA ALA A 158 -11.13 -3.67 -10.12
C ALA A 158 -12.10 -3.80 -8.94
N ILE A 159 -13.08 -2.89 -8.85
CA ILE A 159 -14.09 -2.85 -7.78
C ILE A 159 -15.37 -3.59 -8.21
N LEU A 160 -15.72 -3.57 -9.51
CA LEU A 160 -16.90 -4.27 -10.04
C LEU A 160 -16.82 -5.80 -9.89
N THR A 161 -15.62 -6.37 -9.88
CA THR A 161 -15.42 -7.80 -9.62
C THR A 161 -15.86 -8.20 -8.20
N GLU A 162 -15.99 -7.26 -7.25
CA GLU A 162 -16.53 -7.56 -5.92
C GLU A 162 -18.06 -7.78 -5.90
N LYS A 163 -18.81 -7.35 -6.92
CA LYS A 163 -20.28 -7.49 -6.99
C LYS A 163 -20.75 -8.79 -7.64
N THR A 164 -19.86 -9.51 -8.34
CA THR A 164 -20.24 -10.68 -9.16
C THR A 164 -19.91 -12.00 -8.45
N GLU A 165 -19.28 -11.94 -7.28
CA GLU A 165 -18.90 -13.11 -6.45
C GLU A 165 -19.76 -13.21 -5.16
N LEU A 166 -20.90 -12.52 -5.11
CA LEU A 166 -21.92 -12.61 -4.05
C LEU A 166 -23.17 -13.33 -4.56
#